data_AF-A0A2E5R8K6-F1
#
_entry.id   AF-A0A2E5R8K6-F1
#
_cell.length_a   1.000
_cell.length_b   1.000
_cell.length_c   1.000
_cell.angle_alpha   90.00
_cell.angle_beta   90.00
_cell.angle_gamma   90.00
#
_symmetry.space_group_name_H-M   'P 1'
#
loop_
_entity.id
_entity.type
_entity.pdbx_description
1 polymer ?
#
loop_
_entity_poly.entity_id
_entity_poly.type
_entity_poly.pdbx_seq_one_letter_code
_entity_poly.pdbx_strand_id
1 'polypeptide(L)'
;MENQSEKPVICFLCTGNAARSVMARIMFEKRAPNYVAIGAGTLVLEGHPMSQRTRKALERFEISDHAHRSSQFGEKHVGVDLVVAMEPSHIEWIRRNFPEVAPRAATLPRLVRELPKEGSLVERIMKLNLAEVEIESWEEVIDPASGDQEIFDSCAIEIDRLIDQLIDRLP
;
A
#
# COMPACT_ATOMS: atom_id res chain seq x y z
N MET A 1 9.65 32.76 -3.43
CA MET A 1 9.79 31.58 -4.31
C MET A 1 9.06 30.47 -3.58
N GLU A 2 7.81 30.23 -3.94
CA GLU A 2 7.01 29.17 -3.34
C GLU A 2 7.68 27.83 -3.66
N ASN A 3 8.14 27.15 -2.61
CA ASN A 3 8.73 25.84 -2.71
C ASN A 3 7.61 24.92 -3.24
N GLN A 4 7.71 24.48 -4.49
CA GLN A 4 6.87 23.39 -4.98
C GLN A 4 7.25 22.17 -4.13
N SER A 5 6.49 21.90 -3.07
CA SER A 5 6.68 20.68 -2.29
C SER A 5 6.40 19.52 -3.24
N GLU A 6 7.41 18.69 -3.50
CA GLU A 6 7.21 17.43 -4.21
C GLU A 6 6.08 16.65 -3.54
N LYS A 7 5.19 16.09 -4.36
CA LYS A 7 4.04 15.31 -3.88
C LYS A 7 4.55 14.14 -3.04
N PRO A 8 3.98 13.88 -1.85
CA PRO A 8 4.42 12.75 -1.02
C PRO A 8 4.27 11.43 -1.77
N VAL A 9 5.29 10.57 -1.65
CA VAL A 9 5.35 9.27 -2.31
C VAL A 9 4.89 8.18 -1.34
N ILE A 10 3.84 7.46 -1.75
CA ILE A 10 3.26 6.35 -0.99
C ILE A 10 3.54 5.04 -1.72
N CYS A 11 4.19 4.10 -1.03
CA CYS A 11 4.50 2.77 -1.55
C CYS A 11 3.53 1.73 -0.99
N PHE A 12 2.75 1.10 -1.85
CA PHE A 12 1.88 -0.02 -1.49
C PHE A 12 2.66 -1.34 -1.55
N LEU A 13 2.66 -2.10 -0.46
CA LEU A 13 3.49 -3.29 -0.28
C LEU A 13 2.64 -4.54 -0.02
N CYS A 14 2.84 -5.60 -0.81
CA CYS A 14 2.32 -6.93 -0.51
C CYS A 14 3.42 -7.99 -0.72
N THR A 15 3.07 -9.27 -0.90
CA THR A 15 4.10 -10.31 -1.11
C THR A 15 4.65 -10.27 -2.53
N GLY A 16 3.82 -10.58 -3.53
CA GLY A 16 4.28 -10.75 -4.92
C GLY A 16 4.16 -9.53 -5.83
N ASN A 17 3.64 -8.40 -5.34
CA ASN A 17 3.31 -7.22 -6.15
C ASN A 17 2.52 -7.53 -7.43
N ALA A 18 1.56 -8.46 -7.31
CA ALA A 18 0.74 -8.94 -8.42
C ALA A 18 -0.78 -8.83 -8.17
N ALA A 19 -1.20 -8.63 -6.92
CA ALA A 19 -2.60 -8.55 -6.50
C ALA A 19 -2.88 -7.36 -5.57
N ARG A 20 -2.80 -7.54 -4.24
CA ARG A 20 -3.25 -6.55 -3.24
C ARG A 20 -2.60 -5.17 -3.39
N SER A 21 -1.26 -5.09 -3.42
CA SER A 21 -0.59 -3.78 -3.60
C SER A 21 -0.82 -3.15 -4.97
N VAL A 22 -1.09 -3.95 -6.00
CA VAL A 22 -1.43 -3.46 -7.34
C VAL A 22 -2.81 -2.83 -7.33
N MET A 23 -3.79 -3.52 -6.75
CA MET A 23 -5.16 -3.01 -6.59
C MET A 23 -5.13 -1.69 -5.84
N ALA A 24 -4.53 -1.69 -4.65
CA ALA A 24 -4.44 -0.54 -3.77
C ALA A 24 -3.75 0.66 -4.42
N ARG A 25 -2.59 0.45 -5.07
CA ARG A 25 -1.86 1.52 -5.76
C ARG A 25 -2.72 2.20 -6.83
N ILE A 26 -3.29 1.44 -7.76
CA ILE A 26 -4.01 2.03 -8.91
C ILE A 26 -5.30 2.71 -8.43
N MET A 27 -5.99 2.07 -7.49
CA MET A 27 -7.17 2.60 -6.81
C MET A 27 -6.88 3.94 -6.12
N PHE A 28 -5.75 4.03 -5.43
CA PHE A 28 -5.31 5.24 -4.75
C PHE A 28 -4.87 6.32 -5.75
N GLU A 29 -4.06 5.98 -6.74
CA GLU A 29 -3.54 6.88 -7.77
C GLU A 29 -4.65 7.64 -8.50
N LYS A 30 -5.77 6.96 -8.81
CA LYS A 30 -6.92 7.59 -9.47
C LYS A 30 -7.65 8.63 -8.60
N ARG A 31 -7.61 8.48 -7.28
CA ARG A 31 -8.41 9.27 -6.32
C ARG A 31 -7.60 10.30 -5.53
N ALA A 32 -6.28 10.12 -5.45
CA ALA A 32 -5.40 10.93 -4.62
C ALA A 32 -4.34 11.67 -5.46
N PRO A 33 -4.73 12.63 -6.33
CA PRO A 33 -3.82 13.28 -7.27
C PRO A 33 -2.72 14.15 -6.61
N ASN A 34 -2.84 14.44 -5.31
CA ASN A 34 -1.84 15.17 -4.53
C ASN A 34 -0.68 14.30 -4.05
N TYR A 35 -0.73 12.99 -4.33
CA TYR A 35 0.26 12.00 -3.92
C TYR A 35 0.84 11.29 -5.15
N VAL A 36 2.01 10.68 -4.98
CA VAL A 36 2.58 9.74 -5.96
C VAL A 36 2.41 8.33 -5.42
N ALA A 37 1.73 7.46 -6.16
CA ALA A 37 1.51 6.08 -5.78
C ALA A 37 2.49 5.14 -6.48
N ILE A 38 3.27 4.39 -5.72
CA ILE A 38 4.12 3.31 -6.25
C ILE A 38 3.78 1.99 -5.57
N GLY A 39 4.25 0.88 -6.12
CA GLY A 39 3.96 -0.45 -5.61
C GLY A 39 5.19 -1.33 -5.59
N ALA A 40 5.29 -2.16 -4.57
CA ALA A 40 6.36 -3.13 -4.42
C ALA A 40 5.86 -4.43 -3.76
N GLY A 41 6.76 -5.40 -3.65
CA GLY A 41 6.52 -6.65 -2.92
C GLY A 41 7.73 -7.15 -2.15
N THR A 42 7.51 -7.99 -1.15
CA THR A 42 8.58 -8.57 -0.32
C THR A 42 9.23 -9.80 -0.95
N LEU A 43 8.53 -10.49 -1.85
CA LEU A 43 9.02 -11.65 -2.59
C LEU A 43 8.47 -11.64 -4.02
N VAL A 44 9.21 -11.00 -4.93
CA VAL A 44 8.70 -10.66 -6.25
C VAL A 44 9.45 -11.38 -7.37
N LEU A 45 8.71 -11.90 -8.34
CA LEU A 45 9.23 -12.14 -9.68
C LEU A 45 9.26 -10.81 -10.42
N GLU A 46 10.41 -10.16 -10.50
CA GLU A 46 10.58 -8.82 -11.08
C GLU A 46 10.07 -8.72 -12.52
N GLY A 47 9.51 -7.56 -12.88
CA GLY A 47 9.12 -7.23 -14.25
C GLY A 47 7.91 -8.00 -14.80
N HIS A 48 7.15 -8.70 -13.97
CA HIS A 48 5.97 -9.44 -14.41
C HIS A 48 4.72 -8.55 -14.43
N PRO A 49 3.76 -8.78 -15.34
CA PRO A 49 2.46 -8.13 -15.27
C PRO A 49 1.69 -8.59 -14.02
N MET A 50 0.65 -7.84 -13.65
CA MET A 50 -0.29 -8.28 -12.63
C MET A 50 -0.99 -9.59 -13.06
N SER A 51 -1.53 -10.33 -12.09
CA SER A 51 -2.26 -11.56 -12.41
C SER A 51 -3.51 -11.27 -13.25
N GLN A 52 -3.94 -12.25 -14.06
CA GLN A 52 -5.18 -12.10 -14.83
C GLN A 52 -6.42 -11.94 -13.95
N ARG A 53 -6.42 -12.55 -12.75
CA ARG A 53 -7.53 -12.39 -11.79
C ARG A 53 -7.57 -10.99 -11.20
N THR A 54 -6.40 -10.42 -10.90
CA THR A 54 -6.26 -9.02 -10.46
C THR A 54 -6.75 -8.05 -11.52
N ARG A 55 -6.39 -8.28 -12.80
CA ARG A 55 -6.88 -7.46 -13.91
C ARG A 55 -8.41 -7.50 -13.98
N LYS A 56 -9.02 -8.69 -13.97
CA LYS A 56 -10.48 -8.86 -14.00
C LYS A 56 -11.19 -8.22 -12.81
N ALA A 57 -10.59 -8.32 -11.61
CA ALA A 57 -11.15 -7.69 -10.42
C ALA A 57 -11.15 -6.15 -10.56
N LEU A 58 -10.09 -5.57 -11.12
CA LEU A 58 -9.99 -4.14 -11.39
C LEU A 58 -10.95 -3.63 -12.49
N GLU A 59 -11.26 -4.46 -13.49
CA GLU A 59 -12.23 -4.12 -14.55
C GLU A 59 -13.62 -3.80 -13.97
N ARG A 60 -14.00 -4.41 -12.83
CA ARG A 60 -15.26 -4.12 -12.13
C ARG A 60 -15.36 -2.69 -11.58
N PHE A 61 -14.21 -2.03 -11.42
CA PHE A 61 -14.09 -0.64 -10.99
C PHE A 61 -13.78 0.30 -12.16
N GLU A 62 -13.89 -0.19 -13.41
CA GLU A 62 -13.52 0.56 -14.61
C GLU A 62 -12.04 1.01 -14.58
N ILE A 63 -11.18 0.17 -14.00
CA ILE A 63 -9.74 0.38 -13.86
C ILE A 63 -8.99 -0.58 -14.79
N SER A 64 -8.08 -0.03 -15.59
CA SER A 64 -7.14 -0.79 -16.41
C SER A 64 -5.73 -0.22 -16.28
N ASP A 65 -4.75 -1.09 -16.05
CA ASP A 65 -3.33 -0.74 -16.10
C ASP A 65 -2.56 -1.89 -16.77
N HIS A 66 -2.13 -1.65 -18.01
CA HIS A 66 -1.31 -2.60 -18.77
C HIS A 66 0.19 -2.37 -18.58
N ALA A 67 0.57 -1.24 -17.99
CA ALA A 67 1.95 -0.82 -17.77
C ALA A 67 2.52 -1.40 -16.47
N HIS A 68 1.67 -1.82 -15.52
CA HIS A 68 2.12 -2.42 -14.25
C HIS A 68 3.20 -3.49 -14.47
N ARG A 69 4.32 -3.35 -13.77
CA ARG A 69 5.38 -4.33 -13.67
C ARG A 69 5.70 -4.52 -12.21
N SER A 70 5.68 -5.77 -11.76
CA SER A 70 5.99 -6.12 -10.39
C SER A 70 7.40 -5.69 -10.04
N SER A 71 7.59 -5.18 -8.82
CA SER A 71 8.91 -4.82 -8.32
C SER A 71 9.15 -5.23 -6.87
N GLN A 72 10.35 -5.74 -6.60
CA GLN A 72 10.86 -6.09 -5.29
C GLN A 72 11.15 -4.81 -4.48
N PHE A 73 10.65 -4.76 -3.25
CA PHE A 73 11.01 -3.69 -2.33
C PHE A 73 12.52 -3.72 -2.06
N GLY A 74 13.15 -2.54 -2.03
CA GLY A 74 14.60 -2.38 -2.03
C GLY A 74 15.02 -0.91 -2.03
N GLU A 75 16.31 -0.63 -2.19
CA GLU A 75 16.94 0.71 -2.08
C GLU A 75 16.14 1.85 -2.75
N LYS A 76 15.61 1.61 -3.96
CA LYS A 76 14.83 2.61 -4.71
C LYS A 76 13.52 3.04 -4.03
N HIS A 77 13.08 2.30 -3.02
CA HIS A 77 11.85 2.55 -2.26
C HIS A 77 12.13 3.10 -0.86
N VAL A 78 13.39 3.16 -0.40
CA VAL A 78 13.71 3.62 0.96
C VAL A 78 13.32 5.09 1.13
N GLY A 79 13.43 5.90 0.08
CA GLY A 79 13.11 7.34 0.13
C GLY A 79 11.63 7.73 0.14
N VAL A 80 10.70 6.76 0.19
CA VAL A 80 9.26 7.07 0.19
C VAL A 80 8.79 7.67 1.52
N ASP A 81 7.73 8.47 1.50
CA ASP A 81 7.19 9.13 2.69
C ASP A 81 6.33 8.19 3.56
N LEU A 82 5.71 7.18 2.94
CA LEU A 82 4.88 6.19 3.63
C LEU A 82 4.90 4.85 2.89
N VAL A 83 5.06 3.75 3.63
CA VAL A 83 4.82 2.39 3.16
C VAL A 83 3.49 1.89 3.73
N VAL A 84 2.59 1.48 2.84
CA VAL A 84 1.27 0.93 3.14
C VAL A 84 1.27 -0.56 2.85
N ALA A 85 1.39 -1.36 3.90
CA ALA A 85 1.47 -2.81 3.82
C ALA A 85 0.10 -3.50 3.92
N MET A 86 -0.02 -4.70 3.37
CA MET A 86 -1.29 -5.44 3.37
C MET A 86 -1.49 -6.41 4.53
N GLU A 87 -0.43 -6.74 5.27
CA GLU A 87 -0.51 -7.73 6.36
C GLU A 87 0.66 -7.58 7.34
N PRO A 88 0.56 -8.16 8.55
CA PRO A 88 1.61 -8.08 9.57
C PRO A 88 3.00 -8.54 9.12
N SER A 89 3.06 -9.65 8.38
CA SER A 89 4.32 -10.25 7.93
C SER A 89 5.15 -9.28 7.07
N HIS A 90 4.49 -8.39 6.33
CA HIS A 90 5.15 -7.35 5.53
C HIS A 90 5.83 -6.31 6.41
N ILE A 91 5.23 -5.93 7.54
CA ILE A 91 5.82 -4.99 8.49
C ILE A 91 7.01 -5.64 9.20
N GLU A 92 6.88 -6.90 9.62
CA GLU A 92 8.00 -7.66 10.19
C GLU A 92 9.17 -7.77 9.21
N TRP A 93 8.85 -8.02 7.93
CA TRP A 93 9.84 -8.07 6.87
C TRP A 93 10.54 -6.71 6.69
N ILE A 94 9.79 -5.59 6.69
CA ILE A 94 10.38 -4.25 6.63
C ILE A 94 11.27 -3.99 7.83
N ARG A 95 10.82 -4.27 9.05
CA ARG A 95 11.61 -4.09 10.28
C ARG A 95 12.94 -4.85 10.23
N ARG A 96 12.93 -6.06 9.66
CA ARG A 96 14.13 -6.90 9.55
C ARG A 96 15.09 -6.43 8.46
N ASN A 97 14.58 -6.02 7.30
CA ASN A 97 15.41 -5.78 6.11
C ASN A 97 15.70 -4.30 5.84
N PHE A 98 14.82 -3.40 6.29
CA PHE A 98 14.86 -1.94 6.09
C PHE A 98 14.42 -1.20 7.36
N PRO A 99 15.14 -1.37 8.50
CA PRO A 99 14.75 -0.78 9.79
C PRO A 99 14.58 0.75 9.74
N GLU A 100 15.30 1.44 8.85
CA GLU A 100 15.17 2.88 8.60
C GLU A 100 13.83 3.29 7.96
N VAL A 101 13.09 2.34 7.38
CA VAL A 101 11.76 2.54 6.80
C VAL A 101 10.65 2.22 7.82
N ALA A 102 10.94 1.41 8.84
CA ALA A 102 9.96 0.99 9.84
C ALA A 102 9.17 2.16 10.51
N PRO A 103 9.77 3.33 10.82
CA PRO A 103 9.02 4.47 11.38
C PRO A 103 7.90 5.02 10.49
N ARG A 104 7.89 4.66 9.21
CA ARG A 104 6.89 5.07 8.21
C ARG A 104 6.31 3.89 7.45
N ALA A 105 6.30 2.70 8.05
CA ALA A 105 5.65 1.52 7.49
C ALA A 105 4.49 1.09 8.39
N ALA A 106 3.28 1.05 7.83
CA ALA A 106 2.08 0.64 8.54
C ALA A 106 1.19 -0.21 7.65
N THR A 107 0.37 -1.05 8.28
CA THR A 107 -0.67 -1.79 7.55
C THR A 107 -1.79 -0.84 7.10
N LEU A 108 -2.42 -1.15 5.97
CA LEU A 108 -3.56 -0.39 5.47
C LEU A 108 -4.71 -0.32 6.51
N PRO A 109 -5.13 -1.43 7.16
CA PRO A 109 -6.15 -1.36 8.20
C PRO A 109 -5.77 -0.45 9.38
N ARG A 110 -4.49 -0.45 9.82
CA ARG A 110 -4.04 0.43 10.90
C ARG A 110 -4.14 1.89 10.52
N LEU A 111 -3.67 2.26 9.33
CA LEU A 111 -3.74 3.66 8.89
C LEU A 111 -5.21 4.13 8.82
N VAL A 112 -6.10 3.29 8.29
CA VAL A 112 -7.55 3.54 8.25
C VAL A 112 -8.17 3.68 9.64
N ARG A 113 -7.65 3.00 10.66
CA ARG A 113 -8.20 3.06 12.02
C ARG A 113 -7.58 4.19 12.86
N GLU A 114 -6.27 4.39 12.74
CA GLU A 114 -5.47 5.08 13.75
C GLU A 114 -4.74 6.32 13.24
N LEU A 115 -4.56 6.50 11.92
CA LEU A 115 -3.86 7.68 11.39
C LEU A 115 -4.57 8.97 11.82
N PRO A 116 -3.93 9.87 12.59
CA PRO A 116 -4.56 11.10 13.05
C PRO A 116 -4.96 12.00 11.87
N LYS A 117 -6.02 12.80 12.04
CA LYS A 117 -6.51 13.72 10.99
C LYS A 117 -5.91 15.12 11.03
N GLU A 118 -5.07 15.42 12.01
CA GLU A 118 -4.54 16.77 12.26
C GLU A 118 -3.02 16.82 12.14
N GLY A 119 -2.52 17.86 11.46
CA GLY A 119 -1.09 18.10 11.19
C GLY A 119 -0.67 17.70 9.78
N SER A 120 0.63 17.85 9.49
CA SER A 120 1.27 17.34 8.28
C SER A 120 1.33 15.80 8.26
N LEU A 121 1.59 15.21 7.09
CA LEU A 121 1.70 13.75 6.94
C LEU A 121 2.75 13.18 7.90
N VAL A 122 3.93 13.81 7.97
CA VAL A 122 5.04 13.38 8.83
C VAL A 122 4.64 13.42 10.31
N GLU A 123 3.99 14.50 10.76
CA GLU A 123 3.52 14.60 12.15
C GLU A 123 2.48 13.54 12.51
N ARG A 124 1.57 13.22 11.57
CA ARG A 124 0.56 12.18 11.76
C ARG A 124 1.22 10.80 11.88
N ILE A 125 2.19 10.49 11.02
CA ILE A 125 2.94 9.23 11.04
C ILE A 125 3.75 9.10 12.33
N MET A 126 4.47 10.15 12.76
CA MET A 126 5.25 10.13 13.99
C MET A 126 4.40 9.80 15.23
N LYS A 127 3.16 10.29 15.29
CA LYS A 127 2.23 10.00 16.40
C LYS A 127 1.83 8.52 16.51
N LEU A 128 1.98 7.73 15.44
CA LEU A 128 1.68 6.30 15.45
C LEU A 128 2.80 5.44 16.07
N ASN A 129 4.01 6.00 16.22
CA ASN A 129 5.17 5.29 16.76
C ASN A 129 5.42 3.91 16.08
N LEU A 130 5.34 3.87 14.74
CA LEU A 130 5.27 2.64 13.95
C LEU A 130 6.49 1.72 14.06
N ALA A 131 7.66 2.26 14.43
CA ALA A 131 8.85 1.43 14.63
C ALA A 131 8.69 0.45 15.81
N GLU A 132 8.00 0.89 16.86
CA GLU A 132 7.89 0.16 18.13
C GLU A 132 6.51 -0.47 18.35
N VAL A 133 5.51 -0.10 17.54
CA VAL A 133 4.14 -0.59 17.73
C VAL A 133 4.06 -2.11 17.56
N GLU A 134 3.37 -2.79 18.47
CA GLU A 134 3.08 -4.22 18.29
C GLU A 134 2.05 -4.38 17.17
N ILE A 135 2.35 -5.26 16.21
CA ILE A 135 1.46 -5.52 15.07
C ILE A 135 0.54 -6.69 15.44
N GLU A 136 -0.76 -6.47 15.27
CA GLU A 136 -1.79 -7.41 15.68
C GLU A 136 -2.41 -8.13 14.48
N SER A 137 -3.10 -9.25 14.71
CA SER A 137 -3.71 -10.06 13.65
C SER A 137 -4.86 -9.39 12.91
N TRP A 138 -5.48 -8.36 13.47
CA TRP A 138 -6.55 -7.61 12.78
C TRP A 138 -6.04 -6.71 11.65
N GLU A 139 -4.72 -6.51 11.56
CA GLU A 139 -4.05 -5.63 10.60
C GLU A 139 -3.78 -6.26 9.24
N GLU A 140 -4.70 -7.12 8.80
CA GLU A 140 -4.55 -7.91 7.58
C GLU A 140 -5.67 -7.62 6.58
N VAL A 141 -5.26 -7.46 5.32
CA VAL A 141 -6.10 -7.65 4.13
C VAL A 141 -5.75 -9.02 3.57
N ILE A 142 -6.71 -9.95 3.64
CA ILE A 142 -6.50 -11.37 3.33
C ILE A 142 -5.94 -11.54 1.91
N ASP A 143 -4.90 -12.37 1.76
CA ASP A 143 -4.29 -12.65 0.46
C ASP A 143 -5.21 -13.50 -0.44
N PRO A 144 -5.61 -13.00 -1.63
CA PRO A 144 -6.43 -13.79 -2.55
C PRO A 144 -5.64 -14.86 -3.33
N ALA A 145 -4.31 -14.95 -3.22
CA ALA A 145 -3.45 -15.75 -4.11
C ALA A 145 -3.86 -17.23 -4.27
N SER A 146 -4.40 -17.85 -3.22
CA SER A 146 -4.86 -19.26 -3.23
C SER A 146 -6.33 -19.43 -3.65
N GLY A 147 -7.05 -18.33 -3.89
CA GLY A 147 -8.47 -18.31 -4.20
C GLY A 147 -8.79 -18.28 -5.70
N ASP A 148 -10.09 -18.36 -6.00
CA ASP A 148 -10.65 -18.17 -7.34
C ASP A 148 -10.97 -16.70 -7.64
N GLN A 149 -11.67 -16.41 -8.73
CA GLN A 149 -11.99 -15.04 -9.12
C GLN A 149 -12.86 -14.31 -8.08
N GLU A 150 -13.76 -15.01 -7.39
CA GLU A 150 -14.67 -14.40 -6.41
C GLU A 150 -13.91 -13.88 -5.18
N ILE A 151 -12.85 -14.59 -4.79
CA ILE A 151 -11.94 -14.15 -3.72
C ILE A 151 -11.16 -12.90 -4.14
N PHE A 152 -10.67 -12.83 -5.39
CA PHE A 152 -10.00 -11.63 -5.91
C PHE A 152 -10.95 -10.44 -5.99
N ASP A 153 -12.20 -10.65 -6.40
CA ASP A 153 -13.21 -9.60 -6.48
C ASP A 153 -13.57 -9.08 -5.08
N SER A 154 -13.75 -9.98 -4.11
CA SER A 154 -14.01 -9.62 -2.71
C SER A 154 -12.84 -8.83 -2.09
N CYS A 155 -11.61 -9.27 -2.36
CA CYS A 155 -10.40 -8.56 -1.95
C CYS A 155 -10.33 -7.16 -2.57
N ALA A 156 -10.67 -7.01 -3.85
CA ALA A 156 -10.69 -5.71 -4.51
C ALA A 156 -11.74 -4.77 -3.90
N ILE A 157 -12.93 -5.27 -3.56
CA ILE A 157 -13.97 -4.48 -2.85
C ILE A 157 -13.49 -4.01 -1.48
N GLU A 158 -12.83 -4.89 -0.73
CA GLU A 158 -12.27 -4.53 0.58
C GLU A 158 -11.19 -3.45 0.45
N ILE A 159 -10.24 -3.64 -0.47
CA ILE A 159 -9.16 -2.67 -0.73
C ILE A 159 -9.75 -1.34 -1.18
N ASP A 160 -10.73 -1.34 -2.07
CA ASP A 160 -11.37 -0.12 -2.57
C ASP A 160 -11.95 0.72 -1.43
N ARG A 161 -12.70 0.08 -0.52
CA ARG A 161 -13.25 0.72 0.68
C ARG A 161 -12.15 1.24 1.61
N LEU A 162 -11.10 0.47 1.83
CA LEU A 162 -9.99 0.87 2.70
C LEU A 162 -9.19 2.03 2.10
N ILE A 163 -9.05 2.09 0.77
CA ILE A 163 -8.40 3.21 0.08
C ILE A 163 -9.18 4.51 0.27
N ASP A 164 -10.51 4.50 0.13
CA ASP A 164 -11.32 5.69 0.42
C ASP A 164 -11.12 6.17 1.86
N GLN A 165 -11.16 5.23 2.82
CA GLN A 165 -10.97 5.57 4.23
C GLN A 165 -9.56 6.06 4.56
N LEU A 166 -8.54 5.58 3.84
CA LEU A 166 -7.18 6.08 3.96
C LEU A 166 -7.08 7.50 3.42
N ILE A 167 -7.64 7.77 2.24
CA ILE A 167 -7.64 9.09 1.61
C ILE A 167 -8.30 10.13 2.54
N ASP A 168 -9.43 9.78 3.19
CA ASP A 168 -10.12 10.63 4.17
C ASP A 168 -9.30 10.99 5.42
N ARG A 169 -8.15 10.33 5.62
CA ARG A 169 -7.22 10.58 6.74
C ARG A 169 -5.91 11.22 6.31
N LEU A 170 -5.62 11.24 5.01
CA LEU A 170 -4.44 11.93 4.50
C LEU A 170 -4.69 13.46 4.49
N PRO A 171 -3.66 14.29 4.72
CA PRO A 171 -3.76 15.75 4.66
C PRO A 171 -4.01 16.30 3.25
#